data_AF-A0A182YJ07-F1
#
_entry.id   AF-A0A182YJ07-F1
#
_cell.length_a   1.000
_cell.length_b   1.000
_cell.length_c   1.000
_cell.angle_alpha   90.00
_cell.angle_beta   90.00
_cell.angle_gamma   90.00
#
_symmetry.space_group_name_H-M   'P 1'
#
loop_
_entity.id
_entity.type
_entity.pdbx_description
1 polymer ?
#
loop_
_entity_poly.entity_id
_entity_poly.type
_entity_poly.pdbx_seq_one_letter_code
_entity_poly.pdbx_strand_id
1 'polypeptide(L)'
;MADNAPAATASSVKCGDGGQPLDSSLRSSKKMFNPNNNVQGGASGSGSGTSGTNSAAPGATNSGATASPIDRLRMLYPNVNEAVDPLPRSWSLQDKCSTIGLTQNNLRVHYKGIGKSHTDAASVRTAYPIPAACGLYYFEVKIISKGRDGYMGIGLTHTNFKMNRLPGWDKQSYGYHGDDGHSFCSSGNGQPYGPTFTTGDIIGCGVNLVDNTCFYTKNGHHLGIAFKDLPPRLYPTVGLQTPGEVVDANFGQEPFKFDIEDMLKELRASTKATIYNFPLPDDQGDWTVILHKMVSSYLVHHGYSSTAETFARTTGQTLQEDMTSIKNRQKIIKLVLSGRMGQAIEQTIRLYPGLLESNQNLLFMLKCRQFIEMVNGSDFDLGTPSSRTSPVQTSVIQSTKSYQNGSTIIPDNVDNQGYLKNNVLSNNTTNNNGNCIEDDYSNDVEMENGHSNNSATNGYKNGTANRTNANESGDGEEEQEEEEEEPDTGRDEDMDVDSSLSPNCKSTSATGKSGVERMLEFGRELFQMSQRLEKEHGVNETNQKMLEDAFSLLAYSNPWASPLGWQLCPSRREAVCAALNSAILESMNYSWRPPLEVCIAHACELLRLMSSTSLGACAFVSVDDILAQHQQH
;
A
#
# COMPACT_ATOMS: atom_id res chain seq x y z
N MET A 1 -4.80 61.53 21.27
CA MET A 1 -3.43 60.99 21.26
C MET A 1 -3.56 59.53 21.73
N ALA A 2 -3.86 58.56 20.87
CA ALA A 2 -3.60 58.43 19.43
C ALA A 2 -2.09 58.50 19.12
N ASP A 3 -1.47 57.59 18.36
CA ASP A 3 -2.07 56.50 17.56
C ASP A 3 -1.05 55.45 17.05
N ASN A 4 -1.57 54.42 16.37
CA ASN A 4 -0.94 53.60 15.32
C ASN A 4 0.04 52.46 15.65
N ALA A 5 -0.51 51.23 15.63
CA ALA A 5 0.09 50.09 14.93
C ALA A 5 -0.65 49.88 13.59
N PRO A 6 0.01 49.49 12.49
CA PRO A 6 -0.64 49.34 11.18
C PRO A 6 -1.39 48.01 11.04
N ALA A 7 -2.64 48.06 10.59
CA ALA A 7 -3.44 46.88 10.28
C ALA A 7 -3.11 46.32 8.89
N ALA A 8 -3.05 44.98 8.76
CA ALA A 8 -2.96 44.31 7.47
C ALA A 8 -4.36 44.26 6.80
N THR A 9 -4.48 44.82 5.60
CA THR A 9 -5.76 44.88 4.87
C THR A 9 -6.04 43.60 4.10
N ALA A 10 -7.13 42.92 4.45
CA ALA A 10 -7.70 41.86 3.61
C ALA A 10 -8.41 42.47 2.39
N SER A 11 -8.00 42.11 1.17
CA SER A 11 -8.64 42.57 -0.06
C SER A 11 -9.80 41.66 -0.45
N SER A 12 -11.04 42.14 -0.31
CA SER A 12 -12.21 41.46 -0.85
C SER A 12 -12.33 41.67 -2.36
N VAL A 13 -12.45 40.58 -3.11
CA VAL A 13 -12.77 40.64 -4.55
C VAL A 13 -14.29 40.57 -4.69
N LYS A 14 -14.91 41.65 -5.17
CA LYS A 14 -16.32 41.67 -5.56
C LYS A 14 -16.49 41.14 -6.97
N CYS A 15 -17.49 40.28 -7.16
CA CYS A 15 -17.92 39.80 -8.47
C CYS A 15 -18.44 40.96 -9.36
N GLY A 16 -18.11 40.91 -10.64
CA GLY A 16 -18.76 41.66 -11.71
C GLY A 16 -19.30 40.67 -12.74
N ASP A 17 -20.60 40.70 -12.99
CA ASP A 17 -21.29 39.83 -13.94
C ASP A 17 -21.31 40.43 -15.36
N GLY A 18 -21.37 39.59 -16.39
CA GLY A 18 -21.31 39.99 -17.80
C GLY A 18 -20.86 38.88 -18.76
N GLY A 19 -21.73 37.91 -19.04
CA GLY A 19 -21.54 36.96 -20.16
C GLY A 19 -21.67 37.63 -21.55
N GLN A 20 -21.50 36.97 -22.70
CA GLN A 20 -21.41 35.55 -23.09
C GLN A 20 -20.61 35.47 -24.43
N PRO A 21 -20.69 34.38 -25.24
CA PRO A 21 -20.26 33.00 -25.00
C PRO A 21 -19.14 32.58 -25.97
N LEU A 22 -18.29 31.60 -25.63
CA LEU A 22 -17.44 30.92 -26.60
C LEU A 22 -17.38 29.40 -26.38
N ASP A 23 -17.14 28.71 -27.50
CA ASP A 23 -17.54 27.33 -27.77
C ASP A 23 -16.59 26.25 -27.20
N SER A 24 -17.17 25.07 -27.03
CA SER A 24 -16.62 23.83 -26.51
C SER A 24 -15.68 23.10 -27.50
N SER A 25 -14.41 22.93 -27.15
CA SER A 25 -13.57 21.83 -27.70
C SER A 25 -12.29 21.55 -26.91
N LEU A 26 -12.39 20.80 -25.81
CA LEU A 26 -11.22 20.25 -25.10
C LEU A 26 -10.86 18.86 -25.68
N ARG A 27 -10.02 18.85 -26.72
CA ARG A 27 -9.40 17.61 -27.21
C ARG A 27 -8.35 17.09 -26.22
N SER A 28 -8.75 16.12 -25.41
CA SER A 28 -7.83 15.33 -24.56
C SER A 28 -6.78 14.62 -25.42
N SER A 29 -5.52 15.04 -25.32
CA SER A 29 -4.40 14.41 -26.02
C SER A 29 -3.76 13.32 -25.16
N LYS A 30 -4.48 12.20 -24.96
CA LYS A 30 -3.90 10.96 -24.43
C LYS A 30 -2.92 10.36 -25.46
N LYS A 31 -1.62 10.57 -25.28
CA LYS A 31 -0.60 9.75 -25.96
C LYS A 31 -0.45 8.43 -25.21
N MET A 32 -1.05 7.38 -25.75
CA MET A 32 -0.86 6.01 -25.28
C MET A 32 0.58 5.56 -25.52
N PHE A 33 1.18 4.94 -24.49
CA PHE A 33 2.41 4.17 -24.63
C PHE A 33 2.01 2.75 -25.04
N ASN A 34 2.54 2.24 -26.15
CA ASN A 34 2.19 0.93 -26.69
C ASN A 34 3.37 -0.05 -26.53
N PRO A 35 3.30 -1.04 -25.62
CA PRO A 35 4.39 -1.99 -25.39
C PRO A 35 4.24 -3.22 -26.30
N ASN A 36 4.45 -3.05 -27.61
CA ASN A 36 4.64 -4.18 -28.51
C ASN A 36 5.39 -3.78 -29.77
N ASN A 37 6.64 -4.24 -29.91
CA ASN A 37 7.32 -4.37 -31.19
C ASN A 37 8.42 -5.42 -31.10
N ASN A 38 8.02 -6.67 -31.27
CA ASN A 38 8.91 -7.80 -31.47
C ASN A 38 9.36 -7.77 -32.95
N VAL A 39 10.56 -7.26 -33.24
CA VAL A 39 11.07 -7.15 -34.61
C VAL A 39 12.13 -8.21 -34.88
N GLN A 40 11.76 -9.23 -35.66
CA GLN A 40 12.69 -10.10 -36.34
C GLN A 40 13.56 -9.31 -37.32
N GLY A 41 14.88 -9.40 -37.17
CA GLY A 41 15.87 -8.87 -38.10
C GLY A 41 16.99 -9.88 -38.29
N GLY A 42 16.94 -10.66 -39.37
CA GLY A 42 17.99 -11.63 -39.69
C GLY A 42 19.26 -10.93 -40.18
N ALA A 43 20.42 -11.40 -39.74
CA ALA A 43 21.72 -10.97 -40.23
C ALA A 43 22.53 -12.17 -40.75
N SER A 44 22.75 -12.20 -42.07
CA SER A 44 23.62 -13.19 -42.72
C SER A 44 25.09 -12.88 -42.42
N GLY A 45 25.88 -13.91 -42.13
CA GLY A 45 27.23 -13.74 -41.58
C GLY A 45 28.39 -13.69 -42.59
N SER A 46 29.55 -13.27 -42.08
CA SER A 46 30.94 -13.47 -42.53
C SER A 46 31.83 -12.80 -41.46
N GLY A 47 32.97 -13.31 -40.98
CA GLY A 47 33.75 -14.52 -41.25
C GLY A 47 35.21 -14.27 -40.80
N SER A 48 35.87 -15.25 -40.17
CA SER A 48 37.19 -15.17 -39.47
C SER A 48 37.22 -14.38 -38.14
N GLY A 49 37.93 -14.77 -37.07
CA GLY A 49 38.49 -16.09 -36.71
C GLY A 49 39.94 -16.08 -36.20
N THR A 50 40.17 -16.37 -34.91
CA THR A 50 41.30 -17.17 -34.35
C THR A 50 41.23 -17.32 -32.81
N SER A 51 41.63 -18.50 -32.30
CA SER A 51 42.14 -18.86 -30.93
C SER A 51 41.88 -17.95 -29.71
N GLY A 52 41.46 -18.42 -28.52
CA GLY A 52 41.14 -19.78 -28.03
C GLY A 52 41.97 -20.20 -26.80
N THR A 53 41.32 -20.61 -25.69
CA THR A 53 41.76 -21.63 -24.69
C THR A 53 40.67 -21.85 -23.64
N ASN A 54 40.44 -23.11 -23.25
CA ASN A 54 39.50 -23.50 -22.19
C ASN A 54 40.19 -23.60 -20.82
N SER A 55 39.46 -23.29 -19.74
CA SER A 55 39.64 -23.92 -18.43
C SER A 55 38.32 -23.83 -17.65
N ALA A 56 37.93 -24.89 -16.95
CA ALA A 56 36.61 -25.01 -16.33
C ALA A 56 36.69 -25.43 -14.84
N ALA A 57 35.78 -24.85 -14.04
CA ALA A 57 35.35 -25.31 -12.70
C ALA A 57 36.42 -25.31 -11.57
N PRO A 58 36.04 -25.29 -10.27
CA PRO A 58 34.71 -25.55 -9.70
C PRO A 58 34.11 -24.39 -8.88
N GLY A 59 32.83 -24.52 -8.52
CA GLY A 59 32.14 -23.60 -7.63
C GLY A 59 32.21 -24.01 -6.15
N ALA A 60 31.98 -23.05 -5.27
CA ALA A 60 31.61 -23.27 -3.88
C ALA A 60 30.60 -22.20 -3.44
N THR A 61 29.52 -22.64 -2.83
CA THR A 61 28.45 -21.79 -2.29
C THR A 61 28.94 -20.98 -1.10
N ASN A 62 28.60 -19.69 -1.05
CA ASN A 62 28.47 -19.00 0.23
C ASN A 62 27.40 -17.91 0.14
N SER A 63 26.15 -18.32 0.36
CA SER A 63 25.00 -17.43 0.49
C SER A 63 25.01 -16.76 1.86
N GLY A 64 26.01 -15.91 2.09
CA GLY A 64 25.92 -14.90 3.15
C GLY A 64 24.82 -13.93 2.76
N ALA A 65 23.75 -13.87 3.53
CA ALA A 65 22.73 -12.83 3.38
C ALA A 65 23.36 -11.48 3.75
N THR A 66 23.99 -10.82 2.78
CA THR A 66 24.38 -9.42 2.89
C THR A 66 23.11 -8.64 3.13
N ALA A 67 22.95 -8.10 4.35
CA ALA A 67 21.90 -7.13 4.63
C ALA A 67 21.93 -6.06 3.53
N SER A 68 20.77 -5.80 2.93
CA SER A 68 20.63 -4.78 1.89
C SER A 68 21.32 -3.50 2.35
N PRO A 69 22.21 -2.87 1.56
CA PRO A 69 22.88 -1.65 1.99
C PRO A 69 21.82 -0.63 2.37
N ILE A 70 21.89 -0.14 3.62
CA ILE A 70 20.89 0.76 4.20
C ILE A 70 20.83 2.02 3.34
N ASP A 71 19.68 2.23 2.68
CA ASP A 71 19.48 3.36 1.80
C ASP A 71 19.24 4.63 2.64
N ARG A 72 20.33 5.28 3.07
CA ARG A 72 20.32 6.47 3.93
C ARG A 72 19.42 7.57 3.39
N LEU A 73 19.26 7.70 2.06
CA LEU A 73 18.36 8.65 1.45
C LEU A 73 16.89 8.43 1.84
N ARG A 74 16.44 7.18 1.99
CA ARG A 74 15.10 6.86 2.49
C ARG A 74 14.92 7.12 3.99
N MET A 75 15.99 7.04 4.77
CA MET A 75 15.95 7.43 6.19
C MET A 75 15.82 8.95 6.36
N LEU A 76 16.48 9.73 5.49
CA LEU A 76 16.35 11.19 5.49
C LEU A 76 14.97 11.62 5.00
N TYR A 77 14.49 11.04 3.90
CA TYR A 77 13.28 11.46 3.19
C TYR A 77 12.23 10.32 3.07
N PRO A 78 11.69 9.80 4.18
CA PRO A 78 10.84 8.59 4.19
C PRO A 78 9.51 8.77 3.43
N ASN A 79 9.00 10.01 3.34
CA ASN A 79 7.75 10.33 2.67
C ASN A 79 7.90 10.60 1.16
N VAL A 80 9.09 10.42 0.57
CA VAL A 80 9.31 10.57 -0.87
C VAL A 80 8.98 9.27 -1.60
N ASN A 81 7.95 9.31 -2.45
CA ASN A 81 7.64 8.21 -3.35
C ASN A 81 8.55 8.24 -4.59
N GLU A 82 9.72 7.60 -4.49
CA GLU A 82 10.72 7.52 -5.57
C GLU A 82 10.22 6.87 -6.88
N ALA A 83 9.08 6.15 -6.87
CA ALA A 83 8.48 5.62 -8.08
C ALA A 83 7.73 6.68 -8.91
N VAL A 84 7.39 7.83 -8.29
CA VAL A 84 6.73 8.97 -8.93
C VAL A 84 7.72 10.12 -9.10
N ASP A 85 8.42 10.50 -8.02
CA ASP A 85 9.40 11.60 -7.98
C ASP A 85 10.76 11.07 -7.47
N PRO A 86 11.63 10.54 -8.35
CA PRO A 86 12.91 9.94 -7.95
C PRO A 86 13.87 10.96 -7.33
N LEU A 87 14.61 10.53 -6.29
CA LEU A 87 15.60 11.39 -5.64
C LEU A 87 16.83 11.65 -6.54
N PRO A 88 17.46 12.85 -6.45
CA PRO A 88 18.73 13.11 -7.11
C PRO A 88 19.84 12.25 -6.48
N ARG A 89 20.33 11.23 -7.22
CA ARG A 89 21.35 10.27 -6.76
C ARG A 89 22.69 10.35 -7.50
N SER A 90 22.78 11.05 -8.63
CA SER A 90 24.05 11.30 -9.35
C SER A 90 23.92 12.45 -10.36
N TRP A 91 25.05 12.92 -10.88
CA TRP A 91 25.10 13.87 -11.99
C TRP A 91 24.59 13.24 -13.29
N SER A 92 23.88 14.04 -14.10
CA SER A 92 23.29 13.57 -15.35
C SER A 92 24.35 13.38 -16.44
N LEU A 93 24.34 12.22 -17.09
CA LEU A 93 25.13 11.98 -18.31
C LEU A 93 24.63 12.83 -19.50
N GLN A 94 23.37 13.25 -19.49
CA GLN A 94 22.72 14.00 -20.57
C GLN A 94 22.76 15.51 -20.30
N ASP A 95 22.35 15.95 -19.11
CA ASP A 95 22.23 17.36 -18.73
C ASP A 95 23.54 17.96 -18.20
N LYS A 96 24.52 18.08 -19.09
CA LYS A 96 25.83 18.70 -18.80
C LYS A 96 26.43 19.39 -20.01
N CYS A 97 27.35 20.31 -19.78
CA CYS A 97 28.18 20.88 -20.83
C CYS A 97 29.13 19.84 -21.45
N SER A 98 29.46 20.00 -22.73
CA SER A 98 30.39 19.08 -23.43
C SER A 98 31.80 19.07 -22.83
N THR A 99 32.20 20.17 -22.17
CA THR A 99 33.47 20.38 -21.45
C THR A 99 33.48 19.90 -20.00
N ILE A 100 32.40 19.26 -19.52
CA ILE A 100 32.39 18.48 -18.28
C ILE A 100 32.68 17.01 -18.56
N GLY A 101 33.56 16.42 -17.75
CA GLY A 101 33.72 14.98 -17.62
C GLY A 101 33.15 14.47 -16.30
N LEU A 102 32.60 13.26 -16.31
CA LEU A 102 32.04 12.58 -15.14
C LEU A 102 32.78 11.25 -14.93
N THR A 103 33.07 10.93 -13.67
CA THR A 103 33.74 9.69 -13.23
C THR A 103 33.16 9.24 -11.88
N GLN A 104 33.63 8.11 -11.34
CA GLN A 104 33.19 7.57 -10.04
C GLN A 104 31.66 7.49 -9.93
N ASN A 105 31.04 6.64 -10.76
CA ASN A 105 29.59 6.44 -10.82
C ASN A 105 28.79 7.74 -11.01
N ASN A 106 29.35 8.68 -11.78
CA ASN A 106 28.81 10.02 -12.04
C ASN A 106 28.64 10.88 -10.76
N LEU A 107 29.54 10.73 -9.78
CA LEU A 107 29.62 11.60 -8.60
C LEU A 107 30.79 12.59 -8.68
N ARG A 108 31.89 12.23 -9.36
CA ARG A 108 33.05 13.10 -9.58
C ARG A 108 32.93 13.89 -10.88
N VAL A 109 32.93 15.21 -10.76
CA VAL A 109 32.94 16.18 -11.86
C VAL A 109 34.37 16.68 -12.08
N HIS A 110 34.83 16.76 -13.33
CA HIS A 110 36.08 17.41 -13.67
C HIS A 110 35.96 18.29 -14.92
N TYR A 111 36.65 19.43 -14.90
CA TYR A 111 36.70 20.34 -16.03
C TYR A 111 37.75 19.91 -17.06
N LYS A 112 37.36 19.83 -18.33
CA LYS A 112 38.22 19.46 -19.47
C LYS A 112 38.18 20.47 -20.63
N GLY A 113 37.68 21.68 -20.38
CA GLY A 113 37.73 22.80 -21.32
C GLY A 113 39.08 23.55 -21.26
N ILE A 114 39.18 24.63 -22.02
CA ILE A 114 40.41 25.46 -22.08
C ILE A 114 40.43 26.49 -20.94
N GLY A 115 39.26 26.99 -20.51
CA GLY A 115 39.13 27.95 -19.41
C GLY A 115 39.95 29.22 -19.59
N LYS A 116 39.77 29.94 -20.69
CA LYS A 116 40.43 31.25 -20.95
C LYS A 116 39.56 32.43 -20.51
N SER A 117 38.24 32.28 -20.50
CA SER A 117 37.31 33.35 -20.12
C SER A 117 36.02 32.81 -19.49
N HIS A 118 35.16 33.71 -19.02
CA HIS A 118 33.83 33.38 -18.48
C HIS A 118 32.87 32.71 -19.49
N THR A 119 33.18 32.70 -20.80
CA THR A 119 32.38 31.96 -21.79
C THR A 119 32.72 30.47 -21.84
N ASP A 120 33.84 30.08 -21.21
CA ASP A 120 34.28 28.68 -21.13
C ASP A 120 33.71 27.96 -19.89
N ALA A 121 32.85 28.64 -19.11
CA ALA A 121 32.11 28.09 -17.98
C ALA A 121 31.26 26.87 -18.40
N ALA A 122 31.20 25.87 -17.52
CA ALA A 122 30.62 24.58 -17.84
C ALA A 122 29.95 23.97 -16.60
N SER A 123 28.66 23.63 -16.71
CA SER A 123 27.87 23.07 -15.63
C SER A 123 27.35 21.67 -15.92
N VAL A 124 26.99 20.97 -14.85
CA VAL A 124 26.23 19.72 -14.84
C VAL A 124 25.19 19.76 -13.71
N ARG A 125 23.99 19.26 -14.00
CA ARG A 125 22.94 19.05 -12.98
C ARG A 125 22.66 17.56 -12.76
N THR A 126 21.91 17.25 -11.71
CA THR A 126 21.39 15.89 -11.46
C THR A 126 20.37 15.46 -12.52
N ALA A 127 20.10 14.14 -12.61
CA ALA A 127 19.10 13.60 -13.53
C ALA A 127 17.64 13.98 -13.15
N TYR A 128 17.38 14.19 -11.86
CA TYR A 128 16.06 14.50 -11.30
C TYR A 128 16.10 15.79 -10.47
N PRO A 129 14.99 16.56 -10.42
CA PRO A 129 14.85 17.69 -9.51
C PRO A 129 14.68 17.21 -8.07
N ILE A 130 14.73 18.14 -7.12
CA ILE A 130 14.41 17.85 -5.70
C ILE A 130 12.89 17.65 -5.56
N PRO A 131 12.42 16.48 -5.06
CA PRO A 131 11.01 16.26 -4.73
C PRO A 131 10.56 17.13 -3.56
N ALA A 132 9.36 17.71 -3.62
CA ALA A 132 8.81 18.54 -2.55
C ALA A 132 8.67 17.77 -1.22
N ALA A 133 8.31 16.48 -1.28
CA ALA A 133 8.22 15.57 -0.15
C ALA A 133 9.56 15.29 0.59
N CYS A 134 10.69 15.91 0.19
CA CYS A 134 11.88 15.94 1.05
C CYS A 134 11.69 16.86 2.27
N GLY A 135 10.91 17.95 2.13
CA GLY A 135 10.70 18.99 3.15
C GLY A 135 11.92 19.88 3.36
N LEU A 136 13.06 19.27 3.67
CA LEU A 136 14.38 19.87 3.66
C LEU A 136 15.32 18.91 2.91
N TYR A 137 15.80 19.30 1.74
CA TYR A 137 16.78 18.51 0.98
C TYR A 137 18.19 19.05 1.20
N TYR A 138 19.19 18.17 1.24
CA TYR A 138 20.58 18.53 1.43
C TYR A 138 21.53 17.64 0.62
N PHE A 139 22.59 18.25 0.08
CA PHE A 139 23.71 17.56 -0.57
C PHE A 139 25.03 18.30 -0.28
N GLU A 140 26.15 17.59 -0.38
CA GLU A 140 27.50 18.14 -0.20
C GLU A 140 28.36 17.97 -1.44
N VAL A 141 29.26 18.92 -1.65
CA VAL A 141 30.26 18.92 -2.72
C VAL A 141 31.63 19.14 -2.10
N LYS A 142 32.51 18.14 -2.23
CA LYS A 142 33.89 18.20 -1.77
C LYS A 142 34.79 18.69 -2.89
N ILE A 143 35.58 19.74 -2.62
CA ILE A 143 36.55 20.27 -3.58
C ILE A 143 37.80 19.39 -3.58
N ILE A 144 37.95 18.55 -4.60
CA ILE A 144 39.11 17.66 -4.76
C ILE A 144 40.32 18.42 -5.28
N SER A 145 40.08 19.39 -6.16
CA SER A 145 41.09 20.32 -6.66
C SER A 145 40.40 21.60 -7.12
N LYS A 146 40.87 22.76 -6.65
CA LYS A 146 40.45 24.07 -7.15
C LYS A 146 41.04 24.42 -8.54
N GLY A 147 41.82 23.52 -9.13
CA GLY A 147 42.50 23.76 -10.41
C GLY A 147 43.38 25.00 -10.40
N ARG A 148 43.38 25.71 -11.53
CA ARG A 148 44.17 26.93 -11.71
C ARG A 148 43.64 28.07 -10.84
N ASP A 149 42.40 28.51 -11.11
CA ASP A 149 41.86 29.73 -10.50
C ASP A 149 40.86 29.42 -9.39
N GLY A 150 39.96 28.44 -9.58
CA GLY A 150 38.95 28.05 -8.59
C GLY A 150 37.57 28.66 -8.85
N TYR A 151 37.25 28.95 -10.11
CA TYR A 151 35.98 29.52 -10.56
C TYR A 151 34.88 28.45 -10.57
N MET A 152 34.51 28.00 -9.36
CA MET A 152 33.60 26.89 -9.10
C MET A 152 32.33 27.43 -8.44
N GLY A 153 31.18 27.20 -9.07
CA GLY A 153 29.87 27.57 -8.54
C GLY A 153 29.07 26.33 -8.13
N ILE A 154 28.55 26.30 -6.91
CA ILE A 154 27.71 25.21 -6.39
C ILE A 154 26.31 25.77 -6.13
N GLY A 155 25.26 25.07 -6.54
CA GLY A 155 23.90 25.50 -6.22
C GLY A 155 22.80 24.75 -6.97
N LEU A 156 21.83 25.51 -7.49
CA LEU A 156 20.53 25.04 -7.94
C LEU A 156 20.14 25.65 -9.29
N THR A 157 19.58 24.85 -10.20
CA THR A 157 19.12 25.34 -11.50
C THR A 157 17.76 24.78 -11.89
N HIS A 158 16.97 25.56 -12.63
CA HIS A 158 15.71 25.09 -13.23
C HIS A 158 15.94 24.42 -14.60
N THR A 159 14.94 23.70 -15.12
CA THR A 159 15.05 22.84 -16.33
C THR A 159 15.61 23.57 -17.56
N ASN A 160 15.34 24.87 -17.71
CA ASN A 160 15.74 25.67 -18.88
C ASN A 160 17.13 26.33 -18.78
N PHE A 161 17.89 26.06 -17.72
CA PHE A 161 19.22 26.64 -17.52
C PHE A 161 20.24 26.18 -18.57
N LYS A 162 21.08 27.11 -19.03
CA LYS A 162 22.12 26.85 -20.04
C LYS A 162 23.38 26.31 -19.39
N MET A 163 23.79 25.09 -19.75
CA MET A 163 24.94 24.42 -19.14
C MET A 163 26.32 25.04 -19.47
N ASN A 164 26.41 26.09 -20.30
CA ASN A 164 27.65 26.84 -20.56
C ASN A 164 27.79 28.11 -19.69
N ARG A 165 27.28 28.04 -18.45
CA ARG A 165 27.20 29.13 -17.47
C ARG A 165 27.41 28.53 -16.07
N LEU A 166 27.92 29.31 -15.12
CA LEU A 166 27.95 28.89 -13.71
C LEU A 166 26.57 29.08 -13.04
N PRO A 167 26.21 28.27 -12.02
CA PRO A 167 24.96 28.44 -11.27
C PRO A 167 24.82 29.85 -10.69
N GLY A 168 23.62 30.40 -10.73
CA GLY A 168 23.32 31.77 -10.26
C GLY A 168 23.32 32.84 -11.35
N TRP A 169 24.07 32.68 -12.45
CA TRP A 169 24.29 33.76 -13.43
C TRP A 169 23.13 34.08 -14.38
N ASP A 170 22.24 33.12 -14.63
CA ASP A 170 21.09 33.25 -15.55
C ASP A 170 19.77 33.10 -14.77
N LYS A 171 18.64 33.53 -15.33
CA LYS A 171 17.32 33.45 -14.67
C LYS A 171 16.98 32.02 -14.21
N GLN A 172 16.35 31.90 -13.04
CA GLN A 172 16.00 30.63 -12.39
C GLN A 172 17.23 29.75 -12.12
N SER A 173 18.33 30.39 -11.72
CA SER A 173 19.59 29.79 -11.34
C SER A 173 20.09 30.46 -10.06
N TYR A 174 20.69 29.68 -9.17
CA TYR A 174 21.13 30.10 -7.85
C TYR A 174 22.47 29.43 -7.54
N GLY A 175 23.46 30.16 -7.04
CA GLY A 175 24.78 29.57 -6.77
C GLY A 175 25.68 30.36 -5.82
N TYR A 176 26.57 29.66 -5.14
CA TYR A 176 27.61 30.17 -4.26
C TYR A 176 28.98 29.82 -4.87
N HIS A 177 29.85 30.83 -5.02
CA HIS A 177 31.07 30.75 -5.83
C HIS A 177 32.34 30.77 -4.96
N GLY A 178 33.32 29.96 -5.35
CA GLY A 178 34.48 29.65 -4.50
C GLY A 178 35.59 30.70 -4.49
N ASP A 179 35.74 31.46 -5.56
CA ASP A 179 36.80 32.45 -5.76
C ASP A 179 36.54 33.78 -5.04
N ASP A 180 35.28 34.20 -4.95
CA ASP A 180 34.87 35.46 -4.33
C ASP A 180 34.00 35.30 -3.06
N GLY A 181 33.47 34.09 -2.80
CA GLY A 181 32.55 33.82 -1.68
C GLY A 181 31.15 34.42 -1.86
N HIS A 182 30.80 34.91 -3.06
CA HIS A 182 29.54 35.58 -3.31
C HIS A 182 28.41 34.61 -3.64
N SER A 183 27.17 35.03 -3.36
CA SER A 183 25.95 34.39 -3.83
C SER A 183 25.43 35.09 -5.09
N PHE A 184 24.98 34.29 -6.06
CA PHE A 184 24.47 34.74 -7.35
C PHE A 184 23.03 34.25 -7.47
N CYS A 185 22.09 35.18 -7.56
CA CYS A 185 20.64 34.91 -7.60
C CYS A 185 20.05 35.42 -8.91
N SER A 186 19.88 34.53 -9.89
CA SER A 186 19.31 34.83 -11.21
C SER A 186 19.96 36.03 -11.95
N SER A 187 21.25 36.28 -11.68
CA SER A 187 21.99 37.49 -12.05
C SER A 187 23.50 37.20 -12.12
N GLY A 188 24.18 37.79 -13.10
CA GLY A 188 25.65 37.77 -13.20
C GLY A 188 26.36 38.66 -12.19
N ASN A 189 25.64 39.47 -11.41
CA ASN A 189 26.20 40.32 -10.35
C ASN A 189 26.02 39.61 -9.00
N GLY A 190 27.10 39.04 -8.47
CA GLY A 190 27.12 38.39 -7.15
C GLY A 190 26.95 39.38 -6.00
N GLN A 191 26.56 38.88 -4.83
CA GLN A 191 26.47 39.63 -3.57
C GLN A 191 27.34 38.96 -2.49
N PRO A 192 28.03 39.70 -1.61
CA PRO A 192 28.77 39.11 -0.51
C PRO A 192 27.87 38.22 0.36
N TYR A 193 28.31 36.99 0.64
CA TYR A 193 27.51 36.00 1.35
C TYR A 193 28.35 35.17 2.33
N GLY A 194 29.37 34.47 1.83
CA GLY A 194 30.19 33.55 2.61
C GLY A 194 31.69 33.78 2.43
N PRO A 195 32.53 32.97 3.10
CA PRO A 195 33.96 32.92 2.82
C PRO A 195 34.22 32.32 1.42
N THR A 196 35.43 32.52 0.88
CA THR A 196 35.89 31.75 -0.28
C THR A 196 36.07 30.26 0.07
N PHE A 197 36.15 29.38 -0.93
CA PHE A 197 36.40 27.94 -0.74
C PHE A 197 37.32 27.33 -1.80
N THR A 198 38.07 26.31 -1.39
CA THR A 198 39.21 25.78 -2.18
C THR A 198 39.45 24.30 -1.92
N THR A 199 40.50 23.73 -2.52
CA THR A 199 40.93 22.34 -2.37
C THR A 199 40.87 21.87 -0.91
N GLY A 200 40.12 20.80 -0.66
CA GLY A 200 39.94 20.19 0.66
C GLY A 200 38.65 20.61 1.38
N ASP A 201 38.04 21.74 1.01
CA ASP A 201 36.77 22.18 1.59
C ASP A 201 35.59 21.27 1.17
N ILE A 202 34.61 21.15 2.04
CA ILE A 202 33.30 20.53 1.79
C ILE A 202 32.24 21.63 1.88
N ILE A 203 31.49 21.84 0.80
CA ILE A 203 30.42 22.83 0.71
C ILE A 203 29.08 22.11 0.60
N GLY A 204 28.23 22.30 1.59
CA GLY A 204 26.86 21.79 1.57
C GLY A 204 25.87 22.83 1.02
N CYS A 205 24.78 22.35 0.43
CA CYS A 205 23.67 23.15 -0.05
C CYS A 205 22.38 22.53 0.48
N GLY A 206 21.68 23.28 1.34
CA GLY A 206 20.39 22.92 1.92
C GLY A 206 19.26 23.71 1.26
N VAL A 207 18.13 23.05 1.04
CA VAL A 207 16.93 23.60 0.40
C VAL A 207 15.74 23.28 1.27
N ASN A 208 15.21 24.30 1.95
CA ASN A 208 13.98 24.19 2.72
C ASN A 208 12.79 24.44 1.79
N LEU A 209 11.97 23.41 1.61
CA LEU A 209 10.81 23.38 0.70
C LEU A 209 9.52 23.77 1.45
N VAL A 210 9.60 24.05 2.75
CA VAL A 210 8.49 24.60 3.55
C VAL A 210 8.41 26.12 3.38
N ASP A 211 9.54 26.81 3.49
CA ASP A 211 9.63 28.29 3.38
C ASP A 211 10.29 28.77 2.07
N ASN A 212 10.67 27.83 1.19
CA ASN A 212 11.32 28.08 -0.10
C ASN A 212 12.66 28.83 0.01
N THR A 213 13.45 28.52 1.04
CA THR A 213 14.79 29.08 1.24
C THR A 213 15.91 28.11 0.90
N CYS A 214 17.11 28.64 0.64
CA CYS A 214 18.35 27.86 0.50
C CYS A 214 19.46 28.47 1.35
N PHE A 215 20.22 27.60 2.00
CA PHE A 215 21.41 27.92 2.77
C PHE A 215 22.59 27.09 2.28
N TYR A 216 23.80 27.54 2.61
CA TYR A 216 25.02 26.74 2.41
C TYR A 216 25.68 26.42 3.74
N THR A 217 26.50 25.38 3.73
CA THR A 217 27.40 25.04 4.82
C THR A 217 28.84 24.99 4.31
N LYS A 218 29.82 25.28 5.17
CA LYS A 218 31.23 25.05 4.88
C LYS A 218 31.84 24.19 5.99
N ASN A 219 32.40 23.05 5.62
CA ASN A 219 33.09 22.10 6.53
C ASN A 219 32.26 21.66 7.75
N GLY A 220 30.93 21.67 7.63
CA GLY A 220 29.99 21.36 8.73
C GLY A 220 29.45 22.57 9.49
N HIS A 221 29.74 23.80 9.07
CA HIS A 221 29.21 25.03 9.67
C HIS A 221 28.19 25.72 8.75
N HIS A 222 27.00 26.04 9.28
CA HIS A 222 25.93 26.73 8.57
C HIS A 222 26.29 28.21 8.32
N LEU A 223 26.12 28.69 7.09
CA LEU A 223 26.53 30.04 6.66
C LEU A 223 25.39 31.07 6.62
N GLY A 224 24.16 30.66 6.93
CA GLY A 224 22.96 31.50 6.83
C GLY A 224 22.19 31.28 5.53
N ILE A 225 21.06 31.97 5.39
CA ILE A 225 20.19 31.87 4.20
C ILE A 225 20.82 32.68 3.06
N ALA A 226 21.12 32.02 1.94
CA ALA A 226 21.60 32.64 0.72
C ALA A 226 20.46 33.16 -0.16
N PHE A 227 19.37 32.39 -0.26
CA PHE A 227 18.25 32.66 -1.17
C PHE A 227 16.91 32.43 -0.49
N LYS A 228 15.90 33.19 -0.92
CA LYS A 228 14.49 33.08 -0.53
C LYS A 228 13.62 33.02 -1.79
N ASP A 229 12.35 32.70 -1.61
CA ASP A 229 11.33 32.71 -2.68
C ASP A 229 11.71 31.83 -3.87
N LEU A 230 12.34 30.67 -3.58
CA LEU A 230 12.79 29.74 -4.60
C LEU A 230 11.61 29.11 -5.36
N PRO A 231 11.70 28.98 -6.70
CA PRO A 231 10.73 28.22 -7.46
C PRO A 231 10.86 26.71 -7.17
N PRO A 232 9.77 25.94 -7.31
CA PRO A 232 9.81 24.49 -7.16
C PRO A 232 10.58 23.80 -8.30
N ARG A 233 10.89 22.51 -8.12
CA ARG A 233 11.58 21.64 -9.10
C ARG A 233 12.94 22.17 -9.56
N LEU A 234 13.75 22.61 -8.60
CA LEU A 234 15.17 22.91 -8.81
C LEU A 234 16.02 21.63 -8.78
N TYR A 235 17.12 21.64 -9.53
CA TYR A 235 18.09 20.56 -9.63
C TYR A 235 19.42 21.00 -8.98
N PRO A 236 20.01 20.19 -8.08
CA PRO A 236 21.40 20.33 -7.68
C PRO A 236 22.30 20.46 -8.91
N THR A 237 23.22 21.42 -8.89
CA THR A 237 24.08 21.77 -10.03
C THR A 237 25.45 22.22 -9.53
N VAL A 238 26.50 21.80 -10.25
CA VAL A 238 27.86 22.35 -10.12
C VAL A 238 28.28 22.94 -11.47
N GLY A 239 28.92 24.11 -11.42
CA GLY A 239 29.66 24.70 -12.52
C GLY A 239 31.15 24.81 -12.22
N LEU A 240 31.97 24.53 -13.22
CA LEU A 240 33.42 24.67 -13.24
C LEU A 240 33.83 25.51 -14.48
N GLN A 241 34.99 26.12 -14.47
CA GLN A 241 35.45 27.00 -15.55
C GLN A 241 36.94 26.89 -15.88
N THR A 242 37.82 26.38 -15.00
CA THR A 242 39.27 26.38 -15.25
C THR A 242 39.96 25.02 -15.19
N PRO A 243 41.07 24.82 -15.96
CA PRO A 243 41.75 23.54 -16.00
C PRO A 243 42.20 23.03 -14.63
N GLY A 244 41.98 21.74 -14.39
CA GLY A 244 42.33 21.07 -13.14
C GLY A 244 41.30 21.19 -12.02
N GLU A 245 40.16 21.87 -12.23
CA GLU A 245 39.04 21.88 -11.29
C GLU A 245 38.36 20.51 -11.25
N VAL A 246 38.23 19.95 -10.04
CA VAL A 246 37.64 18.63 -9.76
C VAL A 246 36.86 18.69 -8.45
N VAL A 247 35.63 18.19 -8.44
CA VAL A 247 34.79 18.07 -7.23
C VAL A 247 34.05 16.74 -7.17
N ASP A 248 33.74 16.27 -5.97
CA ASP A 248 32.94 15.07 -5.71
C ASP A 248 31.62 15.46 -5.03
N ALA A 249 30.51 14.85 -5.47
CA ALA A 249 29.21 15.03 -4.83
C ALA A 249 28.88 13.87 -3.87
N ASN A 250 28.38 14.21 -2.70
CA ASN A 250 27.63 13.34 -1.82
C ASN A 250 26.17 13.79 -1.82
N PHE A 251 25.28 12.99 -2.39
CA PHE A 251 23.83 13.19 -2.36
C PHE A 251 23.16 12.42 -1.21
N GLY A 252 23.94 11.84 -0.30
CA GLY A 252 23.47 11.01 0.83
C GLY A 252 23.99 9.58 0.81
N GLN A 253 24.85 9.20 -0.15
CA GLN A 253 25.51 7.89 -0.20
C GLN A 253 26.49 7.70 0.96
N GLU A 254 27.11 8.78 1.43
CA GLU A 254 27.98 8.82 2.59
C GLU A 254 27.36 9.70 3.69
N PRO A 255 27.77 9.56 4.96
CA PRO A 255 27.43 10.52 6.02
C PRO A 255 27.85 11.93 5.62
N PHE A 256 26.99 12.92 5.92
CA PHE A 256 27.31 14.32 5.68
C PHE A 256 28.26 14.87 6.74
N LYS A 257 29.02 15.91 6.37
CA LYS A 257 29.86 16.67 7.30
C LYS A 257 29.04 17.60 8.20
N PHE A 258 27.90 18.09 7.70
CA PHE A 258 26.89 18.80 8.48
C PHE A 258 25.84 17.85 9.07
N ASP A 259 25.41 18.10 10.31
CA ASP A 259 24.31 17.36 10.94
C ASP A 259 22.94 17.87 10.44
N ILE A 260 22.58 17.44 9.23
CA ILE A 260 21.24 17.69 8.67
C ILE A 260 20.16 16.88 9.40
N GLU A 261 20.53 15.81 10.10
CA GLU A 261 19.57 14.92 10.75
C GLU A 261 18.96 15.57 11.99
N ASP A 262 19.72 16.39 12.70
CA ASP A 262 19.20 17.25 13.78
C ASP A 262 18.20 18.30 13.27
N MET A 263 18.54 19.03 12.21
CA MET A 263 17.64 20.01 11.59
C MET A 263 16.35 19.38 11.04
N LEU A 264 16.43 18.17 10.46
CA LEU A 264 15.26 17.40 10.05
C LEU A 264 14.38 16.97 11.24
N LYS A 265 14.96 16.66 12.41
CA LYS A 265 14.20 16.36 13.63
C LYS A 265 13.51 17.61 14.17
N GLU A 266 14.19 18.76 14.21
CA GLU A 266 13.63 20.03 14.65
C GLU A 266 12.42 20.45 13.78
N LEU A 267 12.56 20.39 12.44
CA LEU A 267 11.46 20.70 11.52
C LEU A 267 10.27 19.73 11.68
N ARG A 268 10.52 18.43 11.88
CA ARG A 268 9.46 17.44 12.19
C ARG A 268 8.75 17.77 13.50
N ALA A 269 9.50 18.08 14.56
CA ALA A 269 8.93 18.43 15.86
C ALA A 269 8.09 19.72 15.79
N SER A 270 8.59 20.76 15.11
CA SER A 270 7.87 22.02 14.91
C SER A 270 6.60 21.85 14.07
N THR A 271 6.65 21.05 13.00
CA THR A 271 5.47 20.76 12.18
C THR A 271 4.40 20.00 12.98
N LYS A 272 4.79 18.97 13.74
CA LYS A 272 3.88 18.24 14.64
C LYS A 272 3.28 19.16 15.70
N ALA A 273 4.09 20.02 16.33
CA ALA A 273 3.60 20.99 17.31
C ALA A 273 2.61 21.99 16.71
N THR A 274 2.82 22.44 15.47
CA THR A 274 1.88 23.35 14.77
C THR A 274 0.53 22.66 14.51
N ILE A 275 0.53 21.37 14.20
CA ILE A 275 -0.70 20.59 13.96
C ILE A 275 -1.46 20.32 15.25
N TYR A 276 -0.78 19.87 16.32
CA TYR A 276 -1.43 19.59 17.60
C TYR A 276 -1.98 20.86 18.29
N ASN A 277 -1.38 22.02 18.04
CA ASN A 277 -1.88 23.32 18.53
C ASN A 277 -2.75 24.07 17.50
N PHE A 278 -3.15 23.43 16.40
CA PHE A 278 -4.02 24.09 15.42
C PHE A 278 -5.41 24.32 16.03
N PRO A 279 -5.93 25.56 16.04
CA PRO A 279 -7.20 25.86 16.69
C PRO A 279 -8.35 25.18 15.94
N LEU A 280 -9.07 24.30 16.63
CA LEU A 280 -10.34 23.78 16.14
C LEU A 280 -11.42 24.86 16.26
N PRO A 281 -12.28 25.05 15.25
CA PRO A 281 -13.37 26.01 15.35
C PRO A 281 -14.39 25.64 16.45
N ASP A 282 -14.66 26.58 17.36
CA ASP A 282 -15.65 26.45 18.42
C ASP A 282 -17.11 26.49 17.90
N ASP A 283 -17.32 26.95 16.66
CA ASP A 283 -18.63 27.17 16.04
C ASP A 283 -19.27 25.92 15.43
N GLN A 284 -18.52 24.81 15.31
CA GLN A 284 -18.97 23.55 14.71
C GLN A 284 -19.52 22.54 15.72
N GLY A 285 -19.61 22.92 17.00
CA GLY A 285 -20.18 22.11 18.09
C GLY A 285 -19.17 21.19 18.77
N ASP A 286 -19.67 20.28 19.61
CA ASP A 286 -18.81 19.37 20.37
C ASP A 286 -18.19 18.31 19.47
N TRP A 287 -16.89 18.48 19.17
CA TRP A 287 -16.06 17.54 18.42
C TRP A 287 -16.09 16.12 19.00
N THR A 288 -16.28 15.96 20.31
CA THR A 288 -16.43 14.66 20.98
C THR A 288 -17.67 13.92 20.46
N VAL A 289 -18.80 14.62 20.31
CA VAL A 289 -20.05 14.06 19.77
C VAL A 289 -19.89 13.70 18.29
N ILE A 290 -19.16 14.50 17.51
CA ILE A 290 -18.86 14.20 16.11
C ILE A 290 -18.02 12.93 16.00
N LEU A 291 -16.94 12.83 16.78
CA LEU A 291 -16.07 11.64 16.83
C LEU A 291 -16.83 10.40 17.29
N HIS A 292 -17.68 10.50 18.31
CA HIS A 292 -18.54 9.39 18.75
C HIS A 292 -19.48 8.92 17.63
N LYS A 293 -20.08 9.83 16.85
CA LYS A 293 -20.90 9.46 15.67
C LYS A 293 -20.08 8.76 14.59
N MET A 294 -18.86 9.24 14.32
CA MET A 294 -17.95 8.62 13.35
C MET A 294 -17.54 7.21 13.77
N VAL A 295 -17.16 6.99 15.03
CA VAL A 295 -16.82 5.67 15.57
C VAL A 295 -18.05 4.75 15.58
N SER A 296 -19.20 5.24 16.06
CA SER A 296 -20.45 4.45 16.08
C SER A 296 -20.87 4.00 14.67
N SER A 297 -20.80 4.89 13.67
CA SER A 297 -21.13 4.55 12.28
C SER A 297 -20.14 3.56 11.67
N TYR A 298 -18.85 3.63 12.01
CA TYR A 298 -17.86 2.63 11.61
C TYR A 298 -18.16 1.25 12.24
N LEU A 299 -18.47 1.22 13.54
CA LEU A 299 -18.80 -0.03 14.24
C LEU A 299 -20.06 -0.70 13.66
N VAL A 300 -21.09 0.08 13.36
CA VAL A 300 -22.31 -0.41 12.70
C VAL A 300 -22.01 -0.88 11.28
N HIS A 301 -21.31 -0.09 10.47
CA HIS A 301 -20.99 -0.42 9.06
C HIS A 301 -20.30 -1.78 8.93
N HIS A 302 -19.24 -2.02 9.70
CA HIS A 302 -18.50 -3.31 9.71
C HIS A 302 -19.21 -4.43 10.48
N GLY A 303 -20.34 -4.13 11.13
CA GLY A 303 -21.14 -5.13 11.84
C GLY A 303 -20.56 -5.57 13.18
N TYR A 304 -19.83 -4.70 13.89
CA TYR A 304 -19.35 -4.95 15.25
C TYR A 304 -20.48 -4.73 16.28
N SER A 305 -21.59 -5.47 16.15
CA SER A 305 -22.87 -5.24 16.84
C SER A 305 -22.78 -5.07 18.36
N SER A 306 -22.18 -6.02 19.07
CA SER A 306 -22.02 -5.95 20.55
C SER A 306 -21.17 -4.75 21.00
N THR A 307 -20.10 -4.45 20.26
CA THR A 307 -19.25 -3.27 20.51
C THR A 307 -20.01 -1.97 20.22
N ALA A 308 -20.77 -1.91 19.12
CA ALA A 308 -21.58 -0.75 18.74
C ALA A 308 -22.66 -0.45 19.79
N GLU A 309 -23.37 -1.47 20.28
CA GLU A 309 -24.37 -1.34 21.33
C GLU A 309 -23.77 -0.85 22.66
N THR A 310 -22.66 -1.46 23.08
CA THR A 310 -21.95 -1.06 24.30
C THR A 310 -21.42 0.37 24.18
N PHE A 311 -20.81 0.72 23.05
CA PHE A 311 -20.32 2.06 22.76
C PHE A 311 -21.44 3.10 22.74
N ALA A 312 -22.55 2.82 22.05
CA ALA A 312 -23.72 3.69 21.97
C ALA A 312 -24.31 3.99 23.36
N ARG A 313 -24.49 2.95 24.18
CA ARG A 313 -24.95 3.07 25.58
C ARG A 313 -24.00 3.91 26.44
N THR A 314 -22.69 3.75 26.30
CA THR A 314 -21.69 4.51 27.08
C THR A 314 -21.56 5.96 26.61
N THR A 315 -21.76 6.25 25.33
CA THR A 315 -21.55 7.58 24.71
C THR A 315 -22.83 8.36 24.44
N GLY A 316 -24.00 7.82 24.81
CA GLY A 316 -25.31 8.41 24.57
C GLY A 316 -25.68 8.53 23.07
N GLN A 317 -25.01 7.77 22.18
CA GLN A 317 -25.33 7.78 20.76
C GLN A 317 -26.51 6.85 20.45
N THR A 318 -27.25 7.17 19.39
CA THR A 318 -28.28 6.29 18.82
C THR A 318 -27.71 5.50 17.64
N LEU A 319 -28.07 4.22 17.54
CA LEU A 319 -27.77 3.41 16.37
C LEU A 319 -28.73 3.79 15.24
N GLN A 320 -28.22 4.00 14.02
CA GLN A 320 -29.04 4.33 12.85
C GLN A 320 -29.62 3.12 12.13
N GLU A 321 -29.06 1.94 12.37
CA GLU A 321 -29.49 0.66 11.80
C GLU A 321 -30.02 -0.25 12.90
N ASP A 322 -31.09 -0.99 12.60
CA ASP A 322 -31.65 -1.98 13.52
C ASP A 322 -30.71 -3.16 13.76
N MET A 323 -30.72 -3.68 14.98
CA MET A 323 -29.86 -4.79 15.41
C MET A 323 -30.09 -6.07 14.58
N THR A 324 -31.31 -6.31 14.09
CA THR A 324 -31.63 -7.44 13.22
C THR A 324 -30.97 -7.30 11.85
N SER A 325 -30.96 -6.10 11.28
CA SER A 325 -30.29 -5.81 10.01
C SER A 325 -28.77 -6.00 10.13
N ILE A 326 -28.17 -5.48 11.21
CA ILE A 326 -26.74 -5.67 11.49
C ILE A 326 -26.41 -7.18 11.59
N LYS A 327 -27.20 -7.95 12.35
CA LYS A 327 -27.03 -9.41 12.48
C LYS A 327 -27.21 -10.15 11.15
N ASN A 328 -28.12 -9.70 10.28
CA ASN A 328 -28.30 -10.27 8.95
C ASN A 328 -27.08 -10.03 8.04
N ARG A 329 -26.50 -8.82 8.06
CA ARG A 329 -25.24 -8.53 7.37
C ARG A 329 -24.07 -9.33 7.93
N GLN A 330 -23.95 -9.45 9.25
CA GLN A 330 -22.92 -10.29 9.90
C GLN A 330 -22.94 -11.74 9.40
N LYS A 331 -24.13 -12.34 9.24
CA LYS A 331 -24.28 -13.71 8.70
C LYS A 331 -23.71 -13.83 7.28
N ILE A 332 -24.04 -12.88 6.40
CA ILE A 332 -23.54 -12.85 5.01
C ILE A 332 -22.02 -12.63 4.99
N ILE A 333 -21.50 -11.67 5.77
CA ILE A 333 -20.07 -11.39 5.92
C ILE A 333 -19.30 -12.65 6.37
N LYS A 334 -19.79 -13.37 7.38
CA LYS A 334 -19.19 -14.62 7.87
C LYS A 334 -19.15 -15.71 6.79
N LEU A 335 -20.19 -15.82 5.95
CA LEU A 335 -20.20 -16.75 4.81
C LEU A 335 -19.15 -16.37 3.75
N VAL A 336 -19.04 -15.09 3.38
CA VAL A 336 -18.01 -14.62 2.43
C VAL A 336 -16.59 -14.86 2.97
N LEU A 337 -16.32 -14.46 4.22
CA LEU A 337 -14.98 -14.60 4.81
C LEU A 337 -14.57 -16.06 5.05
N SER A 338 -15.53 -16.96 5.32
CA SER A 338 -15.27 -18.41 5.40
C SER A 338 -15.06 -19.08 4.02
N GLY A 339 -15.35 -18.40 2.92
CA GLY A 339 -15.20 -18.94 1.55
C GLY A 339 -16.47 -19.58 0.98
N ARG A 340 -17.58 -19.58 1.72
CA ARG A 340 -18.88 -20.14 1.30
C ARG A 340 -19.66 -19.14 0.44
N MET A 341 -19.08 -18.78 -0.70
CA MET A 341 -19.61 -17.77 -1.62
C MET A 341 -20.99 -18.14 -2.16
N GLY A 342 -21.26 -19.43 -2.43
CA GLY A 342 -22.57 -19.87 -2.90
C GLY A 342 -23.68 -19.56 -1.90
N GLN A 343 -23.47 -19.92 -0.63
CA GLN A 343 -24.41 -19.65 0.46
C GLN A 343 -24.54 -18.14 0.73
N ALA A 344 -23.43 -17.38 0.64
CA ALA A 344 -23.47 -15.92 0.80
C ALA A 344 -24.36 -15.24 -0.26
N ILE A 345 -24.26 -15.66 -1.52
CA ILE A 345 -25.08 -15.15 -2.63
C ILE A 345 -26.56 -15.48 -2.40
N GLU A 346 -26.88 -16.73 -2.03
CA GLU A 346 -28.26 -17.16 -1.77
C GLU A 346 -28.89 -16.39 -0.60
N GLN A 347 -28.19 -16.25 0.54
CA GLN A 347 -28.67 -15.47 1.68
C GLN A 347 -28.83 -13.99 1.33
N THR A 348 -27.95 -13.44 0.48
CA THR A 348 -28.08 -12.06 -0.02
C THR A 348 -29.38 -11.88 -0.82
N ILE A 349 -29.66 -12.77 -1.79
CA ILE A 349 -30.89 -12.72 -2.59
C ILE A 349 -32.14 -12.86 -1.73
N ARG A 350 -32.09 -13.74 -0.71
CA ARG A 350 -33.21 -13.99 0.21
C ARG A 350 -33.50 -12.80 1.14
N LEU A 351 -32.48 -12.13 1.65
CA LEU A 351 -32.61 -11.04 2.63
C LEU A 351 -32.72 -9.66 1.97
N TYR A 352 -32.16 -9.49 0.77
CA TYR A 352 -32.09 -8.23 0.02
C TYR A 352 -32.51 -8.46 -1.45
N PRO A 353 -33.78 -8.81 -1.71
CA PRO A 353 -34.25 -9.15 -3.05
C PRO A 353 -34.13 -7.97 -4.02
N GLY A 354 -33.59 -8.21 -5.21
CA GLY A 354 -33.35 -7.18 -6.22
C GLY A 354 -31.95 -6.55 -6.17
N LEU A 355 -31.17 -6.77 -5.10
CA LEU A 355 -29.84 -6.18 -4.94
C LEU A 355 -28.85 -6.69 -6.00
N LEU A 356 -28.76 -8.00 -6.19
CA LEU A 356 -27.80 -8.61 -7.12
C LEU A 356 -28.32 -8.58 -8.56
N GLU A 357 -29.65 -8.52 -8.73
CA GLU A 357 -30.32 -8.33 -10.01
C GLU A 357 -30.05 -6.92 -10.57
N SER A 358 -30.09 -5.88 -9.71
CA SER A 358 -29.78 -4.51 -10.09
C SER A 358 -28.27 -4.25 -10.21
N ASN A 359 -27.43 -4.89 -9.38
CA ASN A 359 -25.97 -4.76 -9.44
C ASN A 359 -25.29 -6.01 -10.03
N GLN A 360 -25.44 -6.19 -11.34
CA GLN A 360 -24.86 -7.33 -12.07
C GLN A 360 -23.32 -7.40 -12.01
N ASN A 361 -22.62 -6.27 -11.85
CA ASN A 361 -21.16 -6.25 -11.71
C ASN A 361 -20.73 -6.85 -10.35
N LEU A 362 -21.45 -6.53 -9.26
CA LEU A 362 -21.24 -7.16 -7.95
C LEU A 362 -21.53 -8.65 -8.00
N LEU A 363 -22.65 -9.06 -8.61
CA LEU A 363 -22.98 -10.48 -8.79
C LEU A 363 -21.88 -11.21 -9.59
N PHE A 364 -21.38 -10.62 -10.66
CA PHE A 364 -20.28 -11.18 -11.45
C PHE A 364 -18.99 -11.33 -10.61
N MET A 365 -18.61 -10.31 -9.85
CA MET A 365 -17.45 -10.37 -8.95
C MET A 365 -17.60 -11.45 -7.88
N LEU A 366 -18.78 -11.58 -7.27
CA LEU A 366 -19.11 -12.66 -6.33
C LEU A 366 -19.02 -14.04 -6.99
N LYS A 367 -19.49 -14.19 -8.23
CA LYS A 367 -19.41 -15.44 -8.99
C LYS A 367 -17.98 -15.78 -9.44
N CYS A 368 -17.16 -14.79 -9.82
CA CYS A 368 -15.73 -14.97 -10.04
C CYS A 368 -15.03 -15.45 -8.75
N ARG A 369 -15.33 -14.85 -7.59
CA ARG A 369 -14.79 -15.32 -6.32
C ARG A 369 -15.28 -16.72 -5.96
N GLN A 370 -16.57 -17.02 -6.21
CA GLN A 370 -17.13 -18.36 -6.03
C GLN A 370 -16.34 -19.41 -6.82
N PHE A 371 -16.04 -19.14 -8.09
CA PHE A 371 -15.21 -20.03 -8.90
C PHE A 371 -13.80 -20.25 -8.31
N ILE A 372 -13.14 -19.20 -7.80
CA ILE A 372 -11.83 -19.31 -7.14
C ILE A 372 -11.91 -20.19 -5.87
N GLU A 373 -12.99 -20.07 -5.07
CA GLU A 373 -13.21 -20.93 -3.91
C GLU A 373 -13.55 -22.38 -4.32
N MET A 374 -14.23 -22.61 -5.44
CA MET A 374 -14.40 -23.96 -6.02
C MET A 374 -13.06 -24.56 -6.46
N VAL A 375 -12.17 -23.77 -7.08
CA VAL A 375 -10.79 -24.19 -7.43
C VAL A 375 -9.97 -24.51 -6.17
N ASN A 376 -10.18 -23.77 -5.09
CA ASN A 376 -9.52 -24.00 -3.79
C ASN A 376 -10.12 -25.18 -3.01
N GLY A 377 -11.32 -25.65 -3.37
CA GLY A 377 -12.04 -26.73 -2.70
C GLY A 377 -12.97 -26.31 -1.55
N SER A 378 -13.17 -25.00 -1.31
CA SER A 378 -13.92 -24.45 -0.18
C SER A 378 -15.43 -24.31 -0.39
N ASP A 379 -15.92 -24.25 -1.64
CA ASP A 379 -17.34 -23.97 -1.97
C ASP A 379 -18.08 -25.17 -2.62
N PHE A 380 -17.73 -26.42 -2.26
CA PHE A 380 -18.37 -27.61 -2.83
C PHE A 380 -19.61 -28.13 -2.08
N ASP A 381 -19.89 -27.61 -0.88
CA ASP A 381 -20.91 -28.11 0.04
C ASP A 381 -22.33 -27.62 -0.28
N LEU A 382 -22.96 -28.34 -1.21
CA LEU A 382 -24.41 -28.51 -1.23
C LEU A 382 -24.78 -29.88 -0.63
N GLY A 383 -24.74 -29.95 0.71
CA GLY A 383 -25.55 -30.91 1.47
C GLY A 383 -25.04 -32.33 1.70
N THR A 384 -23.80 -32.55 2.13
CA THR A 384 -23.43 -33.76 2.91
C THR A 384 -22.20 -33.55 3.82
N PRO A 385 -22.29 -33.75 5.15
CA PRO A 385 -21.15 -33.62 6.05
C PRO A 385 -20.32 -34.91 6.10
N SER A 386 -19.55 -35.21 5.03
CA SER A 386 -18.53 -36.27 5.07
C SER A 386 -17.55 -36.23 3.90
N SER A 387 -16.41 -35.55 4.10
CA SER A 387 -15.05 -36.10 3.90
C SER A 387 -14.03 -34.97 3.88
N ARG A 388 -12.97 -35.08 4.70
CA ARG A 388 -11.75 -34.27 4.51
C ARG A 388 -11.01 -34.81 3.29
N THR A 389 -11.33 -34.32 2.10
CA THR A 389 -10.60 -34.66 0.88
C THR A 389 -9.35 -33.79 0.73
N SER A 390 -8.24 -34.42 0.34
CA SER A 390 -7.01 -33.76 -0.09
C SER A 390 -7.28 -32.73 -1.21
N PRO A 391 -6.42 -31.69 -1.39
CA PRO A 391 -6.62 -30.66 -2.41
C PRO A 391 -6.97 -31.26 -3.77
N VAL A 392 -8.06 -30.78 -4.36
CA VAL A 392 -8.59 -31.27 -5.63
C VAL A 392 -7.51 -31.14 -6.70
N GLN A 393 -7.05 -32.27 -7.25
CA GLN A 393 -6.14 -32.25 -8.39
C GLN A 393 -6.88 -31.67 -9.60
N THR A 394 -6.62 -30.40 -9.92
CA THR A 394 -7.23 -29.64 -11.03
C THR A 394 -6.69 -30.03 -12.40
N SER A 395 -6.10 -31.23 -12.54
CA SER A 395 -5.44 -31.70 -13.75
C SER A 395 -6.42 -32.04 -14.87
N VAL A 396 -6.92 -31.00 -15.55
CA VAL A 396 -7.67 -31.10 -16.82
C VAL A 396 -6.76 -31.56 -17.97
N ILE A 397 -5.44 -31.43 -17.82
CA ILE A 397 -4.42 -31.76 -18.83
C ILE A 397 -3.78 -33.12 -18.56
N GLN A 398 -4.49 -34.22 -18.85
CA GLN A 398 -3.91 -35.57 -18.96
C GLN A 398 -4.32 -36.33 -20.24
N SER A 399 -5.03 -35.68 -21.16
CA SER A 399 -5.60 -36.31 -22.37
C SER A 399 -5.00 -35.80 -23.67
N THR A 400 -3.68 -35.91 -23.84
CA THR A 400 -3.02 -35.87 -25.15
C THR A 400 -2.30 -37.20 -25.41
N LYS A 401 -3.08 -38.21 -25.84
CA LYS A 401 -2.51 -39.48 -26.32
C LYS A 401 -1.61 -39.21 -27.53
N SER A 402 -0.36 -39.62 -27.45
CA SER A 402 0.64 -39.46 -28.51
C SER A 402 0.21 -40.22 -29.77
N TYR A 403 -0.08 -39.49 -30.85
CA TYR A 403 -0.21 -40.07 -32.18
C TYR A 403 1.19 -40.42 -32.72
N GLN A 404 1.49 -41.71 -32.85
CA GLN A 404 2.57 -42.20 -33.70
C GLN A 404 1.94 -43.11 -34.76
N ASN A 405 2.31 -42.90 -36.02
CA ASN A 405 1.93 -43.77 -37.13
C ASN A 405 3.16 -43.96 -38.03
N GLY A 406 3.46 -45.22 -38.37
CA GLY A 406 4.72 -45.60 -39.02
C GLY A 406 4.89 -47.11 -39.05
N SER A 407 4.25 -47.75 -40.03
CA SER A 407 4.12 -49.21 -40.17
C SER A 407 5.44 -49.97 -40.39
N THR A 408 5.52 -51.21 -39.89
CA THR A 408 6.03 -52.40 -40.60
C THR A 408 5.46 -53.68 -39.92
N ILE A 409 5.53 -54.83 -40.57
CA ILE A 409 4.57 -55.96 -40.50
C ILE A 409 5.25 -57.27 -40.01
N ILE A 410 4.65 -57.96 -39.00
CA ILE A 410 4.54 -59.45 -38.81
C ILE A 410 5.84 -60.30 -38.61
N PRO A 411 5.89 -61.37 -37.77
CA PRO A 411 5.25 -61.67 -36.47
C PRO A 411 6.22 -62.39 -35.46
N ASP A 412 5.67 -63.26 -34.60
CA ASP A 412 6.28 -64.43 -33.90
C ASP A 412 6.99 -64.30 -32.52
N ASN A 413 6.19 -64.63 -31.48
CA ASN A 413 6.27 -65.87 -30.68
C ASN A 413 7.33 -66.07 -29.54
N VAL A 414 6.88 -66.79 -28.49
CA VAL A 414 7.63 -67.56 -27.45
C VAL A 414 8.21 -66.86 -26.18
N ASP A 415 7.68 -67.31 -25.03
CA ASP A 415 8.24 -67.52 -23.66
C ASP A 415 8.93 -66.44 -22.76
N ASN A 416 8.19 -66.12 -21.67
CA ASN A 416 8.39 -66.63 -20.29
C ASN A 416 9.45 -66.04 -19.31
N GLN A 417 8.99 -65.92 -18.06
CA GLN A 417 9.69 -66.07 -16.76
C GLN A 417 10.63 -64.99 -16.17
N GLY A 418 10.24 -64.53 -14.96
CA GLY A 418 11.13 -64.31 -13.81
C GLY A 418 11.39 -62.86 -13.39
N TYR A 419 11.51 -62.50 -12.10
CA TYR A 419 11.19 -63.22 -10.85
C TYR A 419 10.90 -62.18 -9.74
N LEU A 420 9.92 -62.46 -8.88
CA LEU A 420 9.73 -61.80 -7.57
C LEU A 420 10.65 -62.44 -6.52
N LYS A 421 11.12 -61.66 -5.54
CA LYS A 421 11.17 -61.93 -4.07
C LYS A 421 12.19 -61.04 -3.33
N ASN A 422 12.10 -60.74 -2.02
CA ASN A 422 10.97 -60.55 -1.07
C ASN A 422 11.54 -60.24 0.34
N ASN A 423 10.69 -59.72 1.24
CA ASN A 423 10.78 -59.74 2.72
C ASN A 423 11.95 -58.96 3.37
N VAL A 424 11.81 -58.07 4.37
CA VAL A 424 10.87 -57.89 5.51
C VAL A 424 11.04 -58.90 6.66
N LEU A 425 11.58 -58.45 7.80
CA LEU A 425 11.03 -58.55 9.19
C LEU A 425 12.11 -58.42 10.30
N SER A 426 11.84 -57.49 11.25
CA SER A 426 11.95 -57.66 12.73
C SER A 426 13.31 -57.83 13.44
N ASN A 427 13.55 -57.41 14.72
CA ASN A 427 12.80 -56.66 15.76
C ASN A 427 13.78 -56.14 16.86
N ASN A 428 13.44 -55.04 17.57
CA ASN A 428 13.79 -54.63 18.98
C ASN A 428 15.26 -54.70 19.51
N THR A 429 15.75 -53.90 20.49
CA THR A 429 15.12 -53.40 21.74
C THR A 429 15.94 -52.28 22.45
N THR A 430 15.29 -51.50 23.35
CA THR A 430 15.78 -50.85 24.62
C THR A 430 16.58 -49.51 24.69
N ASN A 431 15.88 -48.50 25.25
CA ASN A 431 16.18 -47.64 26.43
C ASN A 431 17.07 -46.36 26.44
N ASN A 432 16.35 -45.23 26.62
CA ASN A 432 16.41 -44.22 27.72
C ASN A 432 17.28 -42.94 27.71
N ASN A 433 16.52 -41.81 27.74
CA ASN A 433 16.57 -40.62 28.62
C ASN A 433 17.25 -39.28 28.19
N GLY A 434 16.46 -38.20 28.30
CA GLY A 434 16.84 -36.76 28.39
C GLY A 434 16.77 -36.00 27.05
N ASN A 435 15.75 -35.23 26.64
CA ASN A 435 14.75 -34.31 27.26
C ASN A 435 15.16 -32.82 27.38
N CYS A 436 14.84 -32.01 26.36
CA CYS A 436 14.29 -30.64 26.44
C CYS A 436 13.96 -30.11 25.01
N ILE A 437 12.69 -29.95 24.65
CA ILE A 437 11.92 -28.67 24.60
C ILE A 437 12.34 -27.74 23.43
N GLU A 438 11.50 -27.72 22.40
CA GLU A 438 11.20 -26.53 21.60
C GLU A 438 9.68 -26.28 21.74
N ASP A 439 9.29 -25.13 22.27
CA ASP A 439 7.89 -24.80 22.54
C ASP A 439 7.23 -24.16 21.31
N ASP A 440 6.13 -24.77 20.86
CA ASP A 440 5.30 -24.35 19.73
C ASP A 440 4.22 -23.37 20.22
N TYR A 441 4.37 -22.08 19.90
CA TYR A 441 3.37 -21.06 20.24
C TYR A 441 2.25 -21.00 19.19
N SER A 442 1.33 -21.96 19.32
CA SER A 442 -0.04 -21.79 18.84
C SER A 442 -0.74 -20.67 19.64
N ASN A 443 -1.43 -19.76 18.94
CA ASN A 443 -2.35 -18.79 19.52
C ASN A 443 -3.68 -18.89 18.77
N ASP A 444 -4.58 -19.74 19.26
CA ASP A 444 -6.00 -19.66 18.95
C ASP A 444 -6.74 -18.86 20.04
N VAL A 445 -7.85 -18.28 19.62
CA VAL A 445 -8.69 -17.33 20.36
C VAL A 445 -9.69 -18.10 21.23
N GLU A 446 -9.99 -17.63 22.45
CA GLU A 446 -11.37 -17.29 22.87
C GLU A 446 -11.48 -16.83 24.35
N MET A 447 -12.48 -15.97 24.58
CA MET A 447 -12.91 -15.47 25.88
C MET A 447 -14.20 -16.18 26.25
N GLU A 448 -14.23 -16.89 27.38
CA GLU A 448 -15.49 -17.23 28.05
C GLU A 448 -15.48 -16.80 29.51
N ASN A 449 -16.66 -16.41 30.00
CA ASN A 449 -16.89 -15.92 31.34
C ASN A 449 -18.19 -16.55 31.85
N GLY A 450 -18.10 -17.51 32.77
CA GLY A 450 -19.25 -18.27 33.26
C GLY A 450 -19.00 -18.88 34.63
N HIS A 451 -19.62 -18.32 35.67
CA HIS A 451 -19.63 -18.90 37.02
C HIS A 451 -20.83 -19.85 37.21
N SER A 452 -20.63 -20.92 37.97
CA SER A 452 -21.70 -21.61 38.72
C SER A 452 -21.14 -22.34 39.95
N ASN A 453 -21.88 -22.31 41.05
CA ASN A 453 -21.42 -22.72 42.39
C ASN A 453 -21.68 -24.21 42.67
N ASN A 454 -20.79 -24.88 43.43
CA ASN A 454 -21.12 -25.22 44.83
C ASN A 454 -19.97 -25.80 45.70
N SER A 455 -19.95 -25.36 46.97
CA SER A 455 -19.48 -26.04 48.19
C SER A 455 -18.18 -26.88 48.22
N ALA A 456 -17.15 -26.42 48.95
CA ALA A 456 -16.81 -26.96 50.29
C ALA A 456 -15.54 -26.36 50.97
N THR A 457 -15.65 -26.10 52.28
CA THR A 457 -14.59 -26.05 53.33
C THR A 457 -13.54 -24.91 53.44
N ASN A 458 -13.54 -24.27 54.63
CA ASN A 458 -12.44 -23.69 55.43
C ASN A 458 -11.61 -22.47 54.96
N GLY A 459 -11.59 -21.39 55.78
CA GLY A 459 -10.43 -20.47 55.77
C GLY A 459 -10.47 -19.04 56.37
N TYR A 460 -10.92 -18.84 57.61
CA TYR A 460 -10.54 -17.71 58.51
C TYR A 460 -10.61 -16.20 58.09
N LYS A 461 -11.45 -15.46 58.86
CA LYS A 461 -11.21 -14.17 59.56
C LYS A 461 -11.42 -12.78 58.90
N ASN A 462 -12.26 -12.01 59.63
CA ASN A 462 -12.34 -10.54 59.83
C ASN A 462 -12.69 -9.64 58.62
N GLY A 463 -13.67 -8.72 58.73
CA GLY A 463 -14.62 -8.48 59.84
C GLY A 463 -15.48 -7.21 59.63
N THR A 464 -16.50 -7.01 60.50
CA THR A 464 -17.17 -5.74 60.90
C THR A 464 -17.32 -4.62 59.84
N ALA A 465 -18.50 -4.09 59.47
CA ALA A 465 -19.88 -4.18 59.98
C ALA A 465 -20.86 -3.66 58.86
N ASN A 466 -22.16 -3.32 59.03
CA ASN A 466 -23.00 -3.20 60.23
C ASN A 466 -24.52 -3.43 59.95
N ARG A 467 -25.30 -3.43 61.05
CA ARG A 467 -26.76 -3.31 61.22
C ARG A 467 -27.30 -2.02 60.55
N THR A 468 -28.56 -1.93 60.09
CA THR A 468 -29.79 -1.95 60.92
C THR A 468 -31.03 -2.61 60.29
N ASN A 469 -31.90 -3.18 61.14
CA ASN A 469 -33.26 -3.64 60.82
C ASN A 469 -34.31 -2.51 60.94
N ALA A 470 -35.37 -2.60 60.13
CA ALA A 470 -36.80 -2.37 60.45
C ALA A 470 -37.60 -2.93 59.25
N ASN A 471 -38.48 -3.94 59.29
CA ASN A 471 -39.44 -4.45 60.28
C ASN A 471 -40.75 -3.64 60.33
N GLU A 472 -41.76 -4.12 59.58
CA GLU A 472 -43.24 -4.03 59.74
C GLU A 472 -43.89 -4.35 58.36
N SER A 473 -45.07 -4.94 58.14
CA SER A 473 -46.03 -5.81 58.86
C SER A 473 -47.45 -5.47 58.35
N GLY A 474 -48.32 -6.47 58.15
CA GLY A 474 -49.72 -6.31 57.67
C GLY A 474 -49.86 -6.64 56.17
N ASP A 475 -50.55 -7.70 55.75
CA ASP A 475 -52.02 -7.91 55.76
C ASP A 475 -52.72 -6.97 54.74
N GLY A 476 -53.53 -7.42 53.77
CA GLY A 476 -53.97 -8.78 53.40
C GLY A 476 -54.95 -8.71 52.21
N GLU A 477 -55.86 -9.69 52.12
CA GLU A 477 -57.02 -9.78 51.21
C GLU A 477 -56.81 -10.45 49.82
N GLU A 478 -57.72 -11.38 49.53
CA GLU A 478 -57.82 -12.21 48.32
C GLU A 478 -59.00 -11.71 47.47
N GLU A 479 -58.85 -11.55 46.16
CA GLU A 479 -59.96 -11.61 45.20
C GLU A 479 -59.56 -12.51 44.01
N GLN A 480 -60.55 -13.21 43.43
CA GLN A 480 -60.39 -14.22 42.38
C GLN A 480 -60.85 -13.68 41.02
N GLU A 481 -60.60 -14.48 39.96
CA GLU A 481 -61.11 -14.32 38.57
C GLU A 481 -60.40 -13.18 37.78
N GLU A 482 -59.96 -13.33 36.53
CA GLU A 482 -59.98 -14.46 35.58
C GLU A 482 -58.79 -14.33 34.57
N GLU A 483 -58.64 -15.34 33.71
CA GLU A 483 -57.74 -15.57 32.53
C GLU A 483 -57.07 -14.32 31.87
N GLU A 484 -55.83 -14.36 31.34
CA GLU A 484 -55.39 -15.12 30.16
C GLU A 484 -53.88 -15.55 30.18
N GLU A 485 -53.48 -16.38 29.22
CA GLU A 485 -52.18 -17.08 29.14
C GLU A 485 -51.00 -16.22 28.63
N GLU A 486 -49.83 -16.35 29.27
CA GLU A 486 -48.51 -16.01 28.71
C GLU A 486 -47.54 -17.18 28.99
N PRO A 487 -47.09 -17.94 27.97
CA PRO A 487 -46.14 -19.03 28.17
C PRO A 487 -44.71 -18.52 28.26
N ASP A 488 -44.16 -18.63 29.47
CA ASP A 488 -42.73 -18.83 29.74
C ASP A 488 -42.06 -19.75 28.69
N THR A 489 -40.93 -19.33 28.13
CA THR A 489 -39.65 -20.04 28.29
C THR A 489 -38.51 -19.33 27.57
N GLY A 490 -37.60 -18.74 28.37
CA GLY A 490 -36.23 -18.55 27.91
C GLY A 490 -35.51 -19.89 27.82
N ARG A 491 -35.27 -20.38 26.61
CA ARG A 491 -34.35 -21.49 26.33
C ARG A 491 -33.40 -21.10 25.22
N ASP A 492 -32.11 -21.28 25.48
CA ASP A 492 -31.08 -21.23 24.45
C ASP A 492 -31.28 -22.42 23.51
N GLU A 493 -31.79 -22.16 22.30
CA GLU A 493 -31.89 -23.16 21.25
C GLU A 493 -30.63 -23.12 20.37
N ASP A 494 -29.72 -24.06 20.64
CA ASP A 494 -28.75 -24.54 19.66
C ASP A 494 -29.52 -25.15 18.47
N MET A 495 -29.81 -24.31 17.48
CA MET A 495 -30.60 -24.67 16.30
C MET A 495 -29.79 -25.52 15.32
N ASP A 496 -29.80 -26.84 15.54
CA ASP A 496 -29.60 -27.83 14.48
C ASP A 496 -30.61 -27.60 13.35
N VAL A 497 -30.11 -27.45 12.12
CA VAL A 497 -30.95 -27.16 10.95
C VAL A 497 -31.60 -28.46 10.45
N ASP A 498 -32.72 -28.86 11.06
CA ASP A 498 -33.52 -29.98 10.56
C ASP A 498 -34.23 -29.61 9.25
N SER A 499 -33.77 -30.21 8.15
CA SER A 499 -34.31 -30.02 6.81
C SER A 499 -35.33 -31.11 6.46
N SER A 500 -36.49 -31.10 7.12
CA SER A 500 -37.60 -32.02 6.81
C SER A 500 -38.52 -31.47 5.71
N LEU A 501 -38.35 -31.97 4.48
CA LEU A 501 -39.31 -31.80 3.38
C LEU A 501 -39.76 -33.15 2.81
N SER A 502 -41.07 -33.32 2.69
CA SER A 502 -41.73 -34.56 2.28
C SER A 502 -41.38 -35.01 0.85
N PRO A 503 -41.31 -36.33 0.58
CA PRO A 503 -40.76 -36.85 -0.66
C PRO A 503 -41.80 -36.95 -1.78
N ASN A 504 -41.68 -36.13 -2.83
CA ASN A 504 -42.33 -36.47 -4.11
C ASN A 504 -41.69 -35.83 -5.36
N CYS A 505 -40.49 -36.28 -5.74
CA CYS A 505 -40.16 -36.40 -7.16
C CYS A 505 -39.46 -37.75 -7.40
N LYS A 506 -39.84 -38.43 -8.49
CA LYS A 506 -39.29 -39.75 -8.82
C LYS A 506 -37.95 -39.56 -9.51
N SER A 507 -36.87 -39.90 -8.82
CA SER A 507 -35.50 -39.86 -9.35
C SER A 507 -35.36 -40.77 -10.58
N THR A 508 -35.15 -40.18 -11.75
CA THR A 508 -34.48 -40.85 -12.87
C THR A 508 -32.98 -40.75 -12.64
N SER A 509 -32.29 -41.88 -12.66
CA SER A 509 -30.85 -42.07 -12.43
C SER A 509 -29.96 -40.89 -12.82
N ALA A 510 -29.47 -40.16 -11.81
CA ALA A 510 -28.41 -39.16 -11.96
C ALA A 510 -27.12 -39.70 -11.34
N THR A 511 -26.16 -40.07 -12.20
CA THR A 511 -24.77 -40.30 -11.78
C THR A 511 -24.20 -39.01 -11.21
N GLY A 512 -23.72 -39.02 -9.96
CA GLY A 512 -23.22 -37.82 -9.29
C GLY A 512 -22.04 -37.20 -10.03
N LYS A 513 -22.22 -35.97 -10.54
CA LYS A 513 -21.18 -35.19 -11.22
C LYS A 513 -19.99 -34.97 -10.29
N SER A 514 -18.78 -35.17 -10.81
CA SER A 514 -17.55 -34.93 -10.04
C SER A 514 -17.41 -33.44 -9.66
N GLY A 515 -16.65 -33.13 -8.61
CA GLY A 515 -16.40 -31.73 -8.21
C GLY A 515 -15.78 -30.90 -9.35
N VAL A 516 -14.84 -31.50 -10.09
CA VAL A 516 -14.22 -30.87 -11.28
C VAL A 516 -15.25 -30.62 -12.39
N GLU A 517 -16.20 -31.52 -12.62
CA GLU A 517 -17.26 -31.34 -13.60
C GLU A 517 -18.21 -30.20 -13.22
N ARG A 518 -18.62 -30.11 -11.94
CA ARG A 518 -19.41 -28.97 -11.42
C ARG A 518 -18.66 -27.64 -11.58
N MET A 519 -17.36 -27.62 -11.27
CA MET A 519 -16.51 -26.43 -11.44
C MET A 519 -16.41 -26.00 -12.91
N LEU A 520 -16.24 -26.94 -13.85
CA LEU A 520 -16.18 -26.65 -15.29
C LEU A 520 -17.54 -26.21 -15.85
N GLU A 521 -18.65 -26.70 -15.29
CA GLU A 521 -20.00 -26.25 -15.63
C GLU A 521 -20.25 -24.81 -15.16
N PHE A 522 -19.95 -24.51 -13.90
CA PHE A 522 -20.00 -23.16 -13.36
C PHE A 522 -19.09 -22.18 -14.13
N GLY A 523 -17.87 -22.61 -14.51
CA GLY A 523 -16.97 -21.80 -15.35
C GLY A 523 -17.58 -21.44 -16.71
N ARG A 524 -18.35 -22.36 -17.34
CA ARG A 524 -19.09 -22.05 -18.59
C ARG A 524 -20.22 -21.04 -18.35
N GLU A 525 -20.96 -21.16 -17.25
CA GLU A 525 -22.00 -20.20 -16.88
C GLU A 525 -21.44 -18.81 -16.62
N LEU A 526 -20.32 -18.72 -15.89
CA LEU A 526 -19.62 -17.47 -15.60
C LEU A 526 -19.09 -16.80 -16.89
N PHE A 527 -18.53 -17.57 -17.82
CA PHE A 527 -18.11 -17.06 -19.12
C PHE A 527 -19.29 -16.56 -19.99
N GLN A 528 -20.46 -17.21 -19.91
CA GLN A 528 -21.68 -16.71 -20.55
C GLN A 528 -22.26 -15.46 -19.86
N MET A 529 -22.06 -15.30 -18.56
CA MET A 529 -22.43 -14.08 -17.84
C MET A 529 -21.54 -12.91 -18.27
N SER A 530 -20.22 -13.11 -18.41
CA SER A 530 -19.28 -12.10 -18.91
C SER A 530 -19.68 -11.58 -20.30
N GLN A 531 -19.98 -12.47 -21.25
CA GLN A 531 -20.42 -12.08 -22.60
C GLN A 531 -21.75 -11.31 -22.61
N ARG A 532 -22.67 -11.63 -21.70
CA ARG A 532 -23.93 -10.87 -21.55
C ARG A 532 -23.65 -9.45 -21.05
N LEU A 533 -22.82 -9.31 -20.02
CA LEU A 533 -22.44 -7.99 -19.49
C LEU A 533 -21.70 -7.13 -20.51
N GLU A 534 -20.77 -7.72 -21.25
CA GLU A 534 -20.03 -7.04 -22.33
C GLU A 534 -20.99 -6.53 -23.43
N LYS A 535 -22.01 -7.31 -23.78
CA LYS A 535 -23.02 -6.94 -24.78
C LYS A 535 -23.97 -5.84 -24.29
N GLU A 536 -24.34 -5.85 -23.02
CA GLU A 536 -25.34 -4.92 -22.45
C GLU A 536 -24.73 -3.59 -21.98
N HIS A 537 -23.52 -3.64 -21.39
CA HIS A 537 -22.88 -2.51 -20.71
C HIS A 537 -21.54 -2.09 -21.33
N GLY A 538 -21.06 -2.81 -22.35
CA GLY A 538 -19.75 -2.62 -22.95
C GLY A 538 -18.61 -3.34 -22.22
N VAL A 539 -17.41 -3.24 -22.76
CA VAL A 539 -16.21 -3.90 -22.22
C VAL A 539 -15.83 -3.31 -20.86
N ASN A 540 -15.87 -4.14 -19.81
CA ASN A 540 -15.31 -3.81 -18.50
C ASN A 540 -13.98 -4.56 -18.32
N GLU A 541 -12.87 -3.84 -18.50
CA GLU A 541 -11.50 -4.36 -18.37
C GLU A 541 -11.26 -5.07 -17.02
N THR A 542 -11.90 -4.62 -15.95
CA THR A 542 -11.79 -5.20 -14.61
C THR A 542 -12.43 -6.59 -14.54
N ASN A 543 -13.64 -6.73 -15.11
CA ASN A 543 -14.36 -8.00 -15.16
C ASN A 543 -13.62 -9.01 -16.05
N GLN A 544 -13.14 -8.56 -17.21
CA GLN A 544 -12.34 -9.38 -18.12
C GLN A 544 -11.08 -9.91 -17.43
N LYS A 545 -10.34 -9.03 -16.75
CA LYS A 545 -9.13 -9.42 -16.01
C LYS A 545 -9.42 -10.37 -14.85
N MET A 546 -10.47 -10.13 -14.06
CA MET A 546 -10.88 -11.05 -12.97
C MET A 546 -11.16 -12.46 -13.52
N LEU A 547 -11.81 -12.55 -14.68
CA LEU A 547 -12.14 -13.82 -15.32
C LEU A 547 -10.91 -14.53 -15.90
N GLU A 548 -10.04 -13.78 -16.58
CA GLU A 548 -8.79 -14.29 -17.14
C GLU A 548 -7.85 -14.81 -16.05
N ASP A 549 -7.67 -14.05 -14.98
CA ASP A 549 -6.84 -14.44 -13.84
C ASP A 549 -7.41 -15.71 -13.15
N ALA A 550 -8.72 -15.75 -12.91
CA ALA A 550 -9.38 -16.88 -12.26
C ALA A 550 -9.32 -18.17 -13.10
N PHE A 551 -9.55 -18.07 -14.41
CA PHE A 551 -9.45 -19.22 -15.31
C PHE A 551 -8.00 -19.69 -15.53
N SER A 552 -7.03 -18.78 -15.44
CA SER A 552 -5.60 -19.13 -15.53
C SER A 552 -5.14 -20.08 -14.41
N LEU A 553 -5.85 -20.14 -13.28
CA LEU A 553 -5.58 -21.12 -12.23
C LEU A 553 -5.80 -22.57 -12.70
N LEU A 554 -6.71 -22.83 -13.64
CA LEU A 554 -6.96 -24.17 -14.19
C LEU A 554 -5.82 -24.70 -15.09
N ALA A 555 -4.93 -23.82 -15.56
CA ALA A 555 -3.79 -24.23 -16.40
C ALA A 555 -2.71 -24.98 -15.60
N TYR A 556 -2.80 -24.99 -14.27
CA TYR A 556 -1.81 -25.57 -13.36
C TYR A 556 -2.38 -26.76 -12.61
N SER A 557 -1.63 -27.86 -12.55
CA SER A 557 -2.00 -29.07 -11.77
C SER A 557 -2.04 -28.82 -10.26
N ASN A 558 -1.36 -27.78 -9.79
CA ASN A 558 -1.48 -27.22 -8.44
C ASN A 558 -1.72 -25.71 -8.57
N PRO A 559 -2.95 -25.21 -8.33
CA PRO A 559 -3.29 -23.80 -8.42
C PRO A 559 -2.45 -22.88 -7.52
N TRP A 560 -1.99 -23.37 -6.35
CA TRP A 560 -1.12 -22.60 -5.44
C TRP A 560 0.29 -22.38 -5.97
N ALA A 561 0.76 -23.22 -6.90
CA ALA A 561 2.05 -23.06 -7.58
C ALA A 561 1.97 -22.15 -8.82
N SER A 562 0.79 -21.63 -9.16
CA SER A 562 0.60 -20.66 -10.24
C SER A 562 1.24 -19.31 -9.87
N PRO A 563 1.72 -18.51 -10.85
CA PRO A 563 1.99 -17.08 -10.66
C PRO A 563 0.82 -16.28 -10.08
N LEU A 564 -0.41 -16.83 -10.16
CA LEU A 564 -1.65 -16.26 -9.60
C LEU A 564 -2.12 -16.96 -8.31
N GLY A 565 -1.32 -17.86 -7.70
CA GLY A 565 -1.69 -18.58 -6.48
C GLY A 565 -2.07 -17.67 -5.30
N TRP A 566 -1.57 -16.42 -5.29
CA TRP A 566 -1.96 -15.36 -4.35
C TRP A 566 -3.45 -14.98 -4.38
N GLN A 567 -4.20 -15.40 -5.40
CA GLN A 567 -5.66 -15.24 -5.47
C GLN A 567 -6.40 -16.19 -4.53
N LEU A 568 -5.83 -17.35 -4.23
CA LEU A 568 -6.44 -18.37 -3.35
C LEU A 568 -6.34 -17.97 -1.86
N CYS A 569 -5.46 -17.02 -1.52
CA CYS A 569 -5.31 -16.51 -0.15
C CYS A 569 -6.65 -16.01 0.43
N PRO A 570 -7.01 -16.37 1.68
CA PRO A 570 -8.25 -15.93 2.32
C PRO A 570 -8.41 -14.41 2.41
N SER A 571 -7.32 -13.64 2.54
CA SER A 571 -7.36 -12.17 2.55
C SER A 571 -7.92 -11.55 1.26
N ARG A 572 -7.97 -12.29 0.16
CA ARG A 572 -8.62 -11.84 -1.08
C ARG A 572 -10.15 -11.86 -1.00
N ARG A 573 -10.74 -12.45 0.04
CA ARG A 573 -12.19 -12.41 0.33
C ARG A 573 -12.62 -11.04 0.85
N GLU A 574 -11.73 -10.32 1.55
CA GLU A 574 -12.01 -9.04 2.21
C GLU A 574 -12.53 -7.97 1.23
N ALA A 575 -11.89 -7.82 0.06
CA ALA A 575 -12.29 -6.83 -0.94
C ALA A 575 -13.71 -7.09 -1.49
N VAL A 576 -14.05 -8.36 -1.74
CA VAL A 576 -15.39 -8.77 -2.21
C VAL A 576 -16.42 -8.64 -1.10
N CYS A 577 -16.04 -8.96 0.14
CA CYS A 577 -16.87 -8.81 1.34
C CYS A 577 -17.22 -7.35 1.61
N ALA A 578 -16.23 -6.46 1.53
CA ALA A 578 -16.42 -5.02 1.70
C ALA A 578 -17.36 -4.46 0.62
N ALA A 579 -17.15 -4.83 -0.64
CA ALA A 579 -18.02 -4.40 -1.73
C ALA A 579 -19.48 -4.90 -1.59
N LEU A 580 -19.68 -6.14 -1.16
CA LEU A 580 -21.03 -6.67 -0.88
C LEU A 580 -21.68 -5.94 0.31
N ASN A 581 -20.97 -5.76 1.42
CA ASN A 581 -21.49 -5.02 2.57
C ASN A 581 -21.85 -3.56 2.22
N SER A 582 -20.99 -2.88 1.46
CA SER A 582 -21.25 -1.54 0.94
C SER A 582 -22.53 -1.47 0.10
N ALA A 583 -22.76 -2.44 -0.80
CA ALA A 583 -23.94 -2.47 -1.65
C ALA A 583 -25.23 -2.82 -0.88
N ILE A 584 -25.16 -3.72 0.10
CA ILE A 584 -26.29 -4.00 1.00
C ILE A 584 -26.68 -2.70 1.74
N LEU A 585 -25.72 -2.00 2.33
CA LEU A 585 -25.96 -0.73 3.02
C LEU A 585 -26.53 0.36 2.08
N GLU A 586 -26.00 0.49 0.86
CA GLU A 586 -26.50 1.43 -0.15
C GLU A 586 -27.96 1.13 -0.54
N SER A 587 -28.33 -0.15 -0.70
CA SER A 587 -29.72 -0.54 -1.01
C SER A 587 -30.72 -0.26 0.11
N MET A 588 -30.23 -0.16 1.35
CA MET A 588 -31.00 0.29 2.52
C MET A 588 -30.91 1.81 2.74
N ASN A 589 -30.34 2.56 1.79
CA ASN A 589 -30.13 4.01 1.84
C ASN A 589 -29.22 4.47 3.01
N TYR A 590 -28.31 3.59 3.46
CA TYR A 590 -27.21 3.93 4.36
C TYR A 590 -25.94 4.29 3.58
N SER A 591 -24.97 4.93 4.25
CA SER A 591 -23.69 5.26 3.63
C SER A 591 -22.88 4.00 3.34
N TRP A 592 -22.55 3.80 2.06
CA TRP A 592 -21.74 2.67 1.59
C TRP A 592 -20.30 2.65 2.13
N ARG A 593 -19.80 3.79 2.65
CA ARG A 593 -18.55 3.90 3.43
C ARG A 593 -18.78 4.63 4.76
N PRO A 594 -18.08 4.25 5.84
CA PRO A 594 -18.15 5.00 7.09
C PRO A 594 -17.36 6.33 6.97
N PRO A 595 -17.86 7.44 7.53
CA PRO A 595 -17.18 8.75 7.47
C PRO A 595 -15.73 8.72 7.98
N LEU A 596 -15.40 7.87 8.94
CA LEU A 596 -14.05 7.71 9.48
C LEU A 596 -13.02 7.28 8.40
N GLU A 597 -13.36 6.29 7.59
CA GLU A 597 -12.50 5.85 6.47
C GLU A 597 -12.38 6.94 5.40
N VAL A 598 -13.47 7.66 5.12
CA VAL A 598 -13.48 8.76 4.16
C VAL A 598 -12.56 9.89 4.62
N CYS A 599 -12.59 10.26 5.91
CA CYS A 599 -11.69 11.25 6.49
C CYS A 599 -10.21 10.82 6.43
N ILE A 600 -9.90 9.55 6.74
CA ILE A 600 -8.53 9.01 6.63
C ILE A 600 -8.07 9.03 5.17
N ALA A 601 -8.89 8.55 4.24
CA ALA A 601 -8.57 8.55 2.81
C ALA A 601 -8.37 9.97 2.25
N HIS A 602 -9.20 10.92 2.66
CA HIS A 602 -9.06 12.33 2.30
C HIS A 602 -7.78 12.95 2.89
N ALA A 603 -7.40 12.61 4.13
CA ALA A 603 -6.15 13.10 4.73
C ALA A 603 -4.91 12.58 3.99
N CYS A 604 -4.88 11.28 3.66
CA CYS A 604 -3.81 10.68 2.86
C CYS A 604 -3.72 11.30 1.46
N GLU A 605 -4.85 11.47 0.78
CA GLU A 605 -4.89 12.07 -0.56
C GLU A 605 -4.54 13.57 -0.53
N LEU A 606 -4.92 14.30 0.53
CA LEU A 606 -4.54 15.70 0.71
C LEU A 606 -3.02 15.85 0.86
N LEU A 607 -2.36 15.01 1.68
CA LEU A 607 -0.89 15.00 1.80
C LEU A 607 -0.22 14.68 0.46
N ARG A 608 -0.76 13.71 -0.31
CA ARG A 608 -0.29 13.39 -1.67
C ARG A 608 -0.43 14.56 -2.63
N LEU A 609 -1.57 15.26 -2.58
CA LEU A 609 -1.82 16.45 -3.39
C LEU A 609 -0.89 17.60 -3.00
N MET A 610 -0.67 17.85 -1.70
CA MET A 610 0.28 18.86 -1.20
C MET A 610 1.70 18.62 -1.71
N SER A 611 2.18 17.38 -1.74
CA SER A 611 3.46 17.03 -2.37
C SER A 611 3.47 17.41 -3.85
N SER A 612 2.43 17.01 -4.60
CA SER A 612 2.34 17.27 -6.05
C SER A 612 2.22 18.77 -6.40
N THR A 613 1.65 19.59 -5.52
CA THR A 613 1.58 21.06 -5.66
C THR A 613 2.81 21.78 -5.11
N SER A 614 3.84 21.03 -4.69
CA SER A 614 5.13 21.52 -4.18
C SER A 614 5.10 22.19 -2.80
N LEU A 615 4.18 21.79 -1.92
CA LEU A 615 4.13 22.23 -0.52
C LEU A 615 4.99 21.31 0.36
N GLY A 616 6.24 21.70 0.65
CA GLY A 616 7.20 20.84 1.36
C GLY A 616 6.81 20.44 2.79
N ALA A 617 5.85 21.12 3.43
CA ALA A 617 5.36 20.80 4.77
C ALA A 617 4.79 19.36 4.89
N CYS A 618 4.28 18.78 3.80
CA CYS A 618 3.80 17.40 3.77
C CYS A 618 4.88 16.35 4.06
N ALA A 619 6.17 16.69 3.90
CA ALA A 619 7.29 15.77 4.09
C ALA A 619 7.45 15.28 5.54
N PHE A 620 6.92 16.03 6.51
CA PHE A 620 7.17 15.82 7.94
C PHE A 620 6.04 15.10 8.68
N VAL A 621 4.99 14.71 7.96
CA VAL A 621 3.78 14.08 8.51
C VAL A 621 3.23 13.05 7.53
N SER A 622 3.03 11.82 7.99
CA SER A 622 2.12 10.86 7.38
C SER A 622 0.97 10.56 8.34
N VAL A 623 -0.14 10.05 7.81
CA VAL A 623 -1.27 9.58 8.66
C VAL A 623 -0.84 8.37 9.49
N ASP A 624 -0.05 7.47 8.90
CA ASP A 624 0.48 6.28 9.58
C ASP A 624 1.41 6.66 10.75
N ASP A 625 2.27 7.67 10.61
CA ASP A 625 3.12 8.19 11.69
C ASP A 625 2.31 8.73 12.88
N ILE A 626 1.11 9.29 12.63
CA ILE A 626 0.22 9.79 13.69
C ILE A 626 -0.48 8.61 14.37
N LEU A 627 -1.01 7.66 13.59
CA LEU A 627 -1.73 6.50 14.12
C LEU A 627 -0.81 5.54 14.90
N ALA A 628 0.41 5.29 14.42
CA ALA A 628 1.36 4.40 15.08
C ALA A 628 1.84 4.92 16.43
N GLN A 629 1.91 6.25 16.63
CA GLN A 629 2.29 6.85 17.92
C GLN A 629 1.28 6.55 19.04
N HIS A 630 0.02 6.27 18.70
CA HIS A 630 -1.03 5.89 19.66
C HIS A 630 -1.11 4.39 19.97
N GLN A 631 -0.25 3.55 19.37
CA GLN A 631 -0.17 2.11 19.67
C GLN A 631 0.93 1.77 20.71
N GLN A 632 1.68 2.76 21.18
CA GLN A 632 2.73 2.60 22.20
C GLN A 632 2.33 3.15 23.59
N HIS A 633 1.06 3.50 23.76
CA HIS A 633 0.42 3.96 25.00
C HIS A 633 -0.85 3.16 25.27
#